data_AF-A0A8K0KG71-F1
#
_entry.id   AF-A0A8K0KG71-F1
#
_cell.length_a   1.000
_cell.length_b   1.000
_cell.length_c   1.000
_cell.angle_alpha   90.00
_cell.angle_beta   90.00
_cell.angle_gamma   90.00
#
_symmetry.space_group_name_H-M   'P 1'
#
loop_
_entity.id
_entity.type
_entity.pdbx_description
1 polymer ?
#
loop_
_entity_poly.entity_id
_entity_poly.type
_entity_poly.pdbx_seq_one_letter_code
_entity_poly.pdbx_strand_id
1 'polypeptide(L)'
;MLQTGDVYVTKHSNLSQVHVVFHLVVADSTLSSGDINSRHPAILGIRNILKMACMYDVTTLTLPVLLMHNMSEEMTVAWCTRRAELVLKCAKGFMIEMASWGGSQIKNLQFLVPKGISEEVFGTLATMLPSIFRVSNPLVFKASSSSALPTGHLPSPSTPVPPSSSSPSSSSSSSIHKSL
;
A
#
# COMPACT_ATOMS: atom_id res chain seq x y z
N MET A 1 -7.23 32.21 -8.59
CA MET A 1 -8.31 31.76 -7.67
C MET A 1 -8.15 30.26 -7.46
N LEU A 2 -8.48 29.75 -6.27
CA LEU A 2 -8.42 28.32 -5.97
C LEU A 2 -9.54 27.56 -6.69
N GLN A 3 -9.24 26.35 -7.17
CA GLN A 3 -10.14 25.46 -7.90
C GLN A 3 -10.47 24.21 -7.08
N THR A 4 -11.55 23.52 -7.45
CA THR A 4 -11.93 22.25 -6.83
C THR A 4 -10.81 21.21 -7.01
N GLY A 5 -10.33 20.65 -5.91
CA GLY A 5 -9.19 19.73 -5.85
C GLY A 5 -7.87 20.37 -5.40
N ASP A 6 -7.79 21.70 -5.38
CA ASP A 6 -6.63 22.40 -4.84
C ASP A 6 -6.50 22.16 -3.34
N VAL A 7 -5.26 22.05 -2.87
CA VAL A 7 -4.95 21.89 -1.45
C VAL A 7 -3.98 22.98 -1.01
N TYR A 8 -4.32 23.66 0.08
CA TYR A 8 -3.41 24.57 0.77
C TYR A 8 -3.25 24.15 2.24
N VAL A 9 -2.15 24.59 2.86
CA VAL A 9 -1.78 24.15 4.21
C VAL A 9 -1.63 25.36 5.12
N THR A 10 -2.21 25.26 6.31
CA THR A 10 -2.02 26.24 7.38
C THR A 10 -1.35 25.58 8.58
N LYS A 11 -0.46 26.30 9.26
CA LYS A 11 0.21 25.84 10.48
C LYS A 11 -0.46 26.45 11.70
N HIS A 12 -0.62 25.68 12.76
CA HIS A 12 -1.30 26.09 13.99
C HIS A 12 -0.44 25.75 15.20
N SER A 13 -0.22 26.73 16.07
CA SER A 13 0.51 26.56 17.34
C SER A 13 -0.41 26.50 18.56
N ASN A 14 -1.67 26.92 18.41
CA ASN A 14 -2.64 27.05 19.50
C ASN A 14 -3.84 26.09 19.38
N LEU A 15 -3.82 25.18 18.40
CA LEU A 15 -4.80 24.09 18.31
C LEU A 15 -4.23 22.86 19.02
N SER A 16 -4.91 22.39 20.06
CA SER A 16 -4.50 21.19 20.77
C SER A 16 -4.39 20.02 19.81
N GLN A 17 -3.25 19.32 19.82
CA GLN A 17 -3.01 18.10 19.04
C GLN A 17 -2.98 18.28 17.51
N VAL A 18 -3.06 19.51 16.99
CA VAL A 18 -3.06 19.81 15.55
C VAL A 18 -1.98 20.83 15.22
N HIS A 19 -0.96 20.39 14.48
CA HIS A 19 0.16 21.25 14.07
C HIS A 19 -0.05 21.86 12.69
N VAL A 20 -0.74 21.12 11.81
CA VAL A 20 -1.01 21.50 10.43
C VAL A 20 -2.42 21.12 10.05
N VAL A 21 -3.07 21.96 9.24
CA VAL A 21 -4.38 21.69 8.64
C VAL A 21 -4.23 21.76 7.14
N PHE A 22 -4.63 20.69 6.47
CA PHE A 22 -4.76 20.60 5.03
C PHE A 22 -6.17 21.01 4.63
N HIS A 23 -6.28 22.04 3.80
CA HIS A 23 -7.55 22.56 3.31
C HIS A 23 -7.74 22.10 1.88
N LEU A 24 -8.69 21.19 1.67
CA LEU A 24 -9.10 20.73 0.35
C LEU A 24 -10.26 21.61 -0.15
N VAL A 25 -10.05 22.28 -1.28
CA VAL A 25 -11.07 23.14 -1.89
C VAL A 25 -12.04 22.28 -2.69
N VAL A 26 -13.33 22.35 -2.36
CA VAL A 26 -14.39 21.66 -3.10
C VAL A 26 -15.66 22.48 -3.04
N ALA A 27 -16.41 22.55 -4.14
CA ALA A 27 -17.73 23.17 -4.14
C ALA A 27 -18.77 22.25 -3.48
N ASP A 28 -19.54 22.78 -2.54
CA ASP A 28 -20.55 22.01 -1.78
C ASP A 28 -21.56 21.30 -2.70
N SER A 29 -21.99 21.95 -3.78
CA SER A 29 -22.91 21.36 -4.77
C SER A 29 -22.39 20.06 -5.40
N THR A 30 -21.06 19.95 -5.58
CA THR A 30 -20.42 18.73 -6.11
C THR A 30 -20.32 17.62 -5.07
N LEU A 31 -20.27 18.01 -3.78
CA LEU A 31 -20.27 17.06 -2.68
C LEU A 31 -21.68 16.63 -2.29
N SER A 32 -22.74 17.35 -2.64
CA SER A 32 -24.12 16.90 -2.38
C SER A 32 -24.66 15.96 -3.47
N SER A 33 -24.28 16.16 -4.74
CA SER A 33 -24.86 15.47 -5.91
C SER A 33 -24.67 13.93 -5.99
N GLY A 34 -23.98 13.29 -5.03
CA GLY A 34 -23.86 11.83 -4.94
C GLY A 34 -22.93 11.15 -5.95
N ASP A 35 -22.63 11.77 -7.10
CA ASP A 35 -21.89 11.17 -8.23
C ASP A 35 -20.35 11.31 -8.14
N ILE A 36 -19.79 11.14 -6.95
CA ILE A 36 -18.33 11.14 -6.77
C ILE A 36 -17.75 9.78 -7.17
N ASN A 37 -16.65 9.80 -7.93
CA ASN A 37 -15.87 8.63 -8.31
C ASN A 37 -14.38 8.85 -8.02
N SER A 38 -13.53 7.85 -8.31
CA SER A 38 -12.10 7.89 -8.03
C SER A 38 -11.31 8.97 -8.77
N ARG A 39 -11.84 9.53 -9.86
CA ARG A 39 -11.24 10.64 -10.62
C ARG A 39 -11.73 12.01 -10.16
N HIS A 40 -12.68 12.06 -9.23
CA HIS A 40 -13.22 13.32 -8.73
C HIS A 40 -12.09 14.14 -8.06
N PRO A 41 -12.01 15.47 -8.30
CA PRO A 41 -10.91 16.28 -7.77
C PRO A 41 -10.78 16.23 -6.25
N ALA A 42 -11.88 16.06 -5.51
CA ALA A 42 -11.82 15.86 -4.06
C ALA A 42 -11.04 14.59 -3.66
N ILE A 43 -11.24 13.48 -4.39
CA ILE A 43 -10.54 12.21 -4.13
C ILE A 43 -9.05 12.33 -4.50
N LEU A 44 -8.74 12.99 -5.62
CA LEU A 44 -7.36 13.30 -6.01
C LEU A 44 -6.69 14.24 -5.00
N GLY A 45 -7.44 15.18 -4.44
CA GLY A 45 -7.00 16.07 -3.37
C GLY A 45 -6.65 15.31 -2.09
N ILE A 46 -7.46 14.31 -1.69
CA ILE A 46 -7.11 13.41 -0.56
C ILE A 46 -5.79 12.68 -0.82
N ARG A 47 -5.59 12.15 -2.04
CA ARG A 47 -4.32 11.52 -2.43
C ARG A 47 -3.14 12.50 -2.32
N ASN A 48 -3.33 13.75 -2.75
CA ASN A 48 -2.31 14.79 -2.62
C ASN A 48 -2.02 15.13 -1.16
N ILE A 49 -3.03 15.17 -0.30
CA ILE A 49 -2.86 15.36 1.15
C ILE A 49 -2.03 14.23 1.75
N LEU A 50 -2.36 12.97 1.44
CA LEU A 50 -1.61 11.81 1.91
C LEU A 50 -0.13 11.88 1.46
N LYS A 51 0.10 12.25 0.19
CA LYS A 51 1.45 12.48 -0.34
C LYS A 51 2.19 13.58 0.42
N MET A 52 1.55 14.73 0.62
CA MET A 52 2.15 15.84 1.35
C MET A 52 2.45 15.49 2.80
N ALA A 53 1.54 14.78 3.47
CA ALA A 53 1.75 14.31 4.84
C ALA A 53 3.05 13.47 4.94
N CYS A 54 3.28 12.55 4.01
CA CYS A 54 4.54 11.80 3.92
C CYS A 54 5.75 12.70 3.63
N MET A 55 5.64 13.63 2.67
CA MET A 55 6.76 14.52 2.30
C MET A 55 7.18 15.49 3.41
N TYR A 56 6.28 15.82 4.33
CA TYR A 56 6.50 16.77 5.43
C TYR A 56 6.49 16.10 6.81
N ASP A 57 6.74 14.79 6.88
CA ASP A 57 6.87 14.02 8.14
C ASP A 57 5.66 14.13 9.08
N VAL A 58 4.46 14.30 8.52
CA VAL A 58 3.21 14.25 9.29
C VAL A 58 2.87 12.79 9.58
N THR A 59 3.18 12.33 10.79
CA THR A 59 3.01 10.92 11.19
C THR A 59 1.57 10.55 11.54
N THR A 60 0.74 11.53 11.88
CA THR A 60 -0.66 11.35 12.26
C THR A 60 -1.55 12.24 11.42
N LEU A 61 -2.48 11.64 10.69
CA LEU A 61 -3.38 12.36 9.79
C LEU A 61 -4.83 11.90 10.06
N THR A 62 -5.75 12.85 10.14
CA THR A 62 -7.18 12.58 10.24
C THR A 62 -7.88 13.01 8.96
N LEU A 63 -8.71 12.15 8.39
CA LEU A 63 -9.49 12.43 7.17
C LEU A 63 -11.00 12.29 7.44
N PRO A 64 -11.84 13.20 6.91
CA PRO A 64 -13.30 13.05 6.96
C PRO A 64 -13.73 11.94 5.98
N VAL A 65 -14.27 10.83 6.50
CA VAL A 65 -14.56 9.63 5.68
C VAL A 65 -15.65 9.87 4.63
N LEU A 66 -16.54 10.85 4.87
CA LEU A 66 -17.63 11.22 3.96
C LEU A 66 -17.36 12.49 3.15
N LEU A 67 -16.18 13.10 3.31
CA LEU A 67 -15.82 14.43 2.77
C LEU A 67 -16.76 15.56 3.22
N MET A 68 -17.53 15.34 4.28
CA MET A 68 -18.51 16.25 4.86
C MET A 68 -18.31 16.29 6.38
N HIS A 69 -18.68 17.42 7.01
CA HIS A 69 -18.63 17.59 8.46
C HIS A 69 -20.00 17.42 9.15
N ASN A 70 -21.08 17.76 8.44
CA ASN A 70 -22.45 17.68 8.93
C ASN A 70 -23.24 16.66 8.10
N MET A 71 -24.22 16.02 8.74
CA MET A 71 -25.21 15.19 8.05
C MET A 71 -26.29 16.08 7.40
N SER A 72 -26.75 15.71 6.21
CA SER A 72 -27.93 16.27 5.55
C SER A 72 -28.95 15.17 5.23
N GLU A 73 -30.20 15.56 4.94
CA GLU A 73 -31.28 14.62 4.62
C GLU A 73 -30.98 13.76 3.37
N GLU A 74 -30.14 14.25 2.47
CA GLU A 74 -29.75 13.56 1.23
C GLU A 74 -28.75 12.41 1.47
N MET A 75 -28.14 12.35 2.66
CA MET A 75 -27.09 11.37 3.00
C MET A 75 -27.68 10.04 3.48
N THR A 76 -28.27 9.30 2.53
CA THR A 76 -28.76 7.93 2.77
C THR A 76 -27.63 6.97 3.18
N VAL A 77 -27.97 5.80 3.74
CA VAL A 77 -27.01 4.74 4.08
C VAL A 77 -26.15 4.34 2.87
N ALA A 78 -26.78 4.21 1.69
CA ALA A 78 -26.09 3.86 0.45
C ALA A 78 -25.10 4.96 0.02
N TRP A 79 -25.48 6.23 0.17
CA TRP A 79 -24.62 7.37 -0.10
C TRP A 79 -23.39 7.35 0.83
N CYS A 80 -23.61 7.15 2.14
CA CYS A 80 -22.54 7.11 3.14
C CYS A 80 -21.56 5.96 2.85
N THR A 81 -22.10 4.79 2.55
CA THR A 81 -21.34 3.57 2.23
C THR A 81 -20.47 3.79 0.99
N ARG A 82 -21.05 4.29 -0.11
CA ARG A 82 -20.32 4.54 -1.36
C ARG A 82 -19.19 5.56 -1.18
N ARG A 83 -19.46 6.64 -0.45
CA ARG A 83 -18.48 7.71 -0.16
C ARG A 83 -17.32 7.20 0.69
N ALA A 84 -17.64 6.54 1.80
CA ALA A 84 -16.63 5.98 2.69
C ALA A 84 -15.76 4.97 1.96
N GLU A 85 -16.37 4.08 1.17
CA GLU A 85 -15.64 3.09 0.39
C GLU A 85 -14.64 3.75 -0.58
N LEU A 86 -15.04 4.83 -1.26
CA LEU A 86 -14.16 5.58 -2.16
C LEU A 86 -12.96 6.20 -1.42
N VAL A 87 -13.20 6.88 -0.31
CA VAL A 87 -12.14 7.53 0.49
C VAL A 87 -11.20 6.47 1.07
N LEU A 88 -11.74 5.40 1.65
CA LEU A 88 -10.97 4.30 2.24
C LEU A 88 -10.13 3.56 1.17
N LYS A 89 -10.69 3.28 -0.01
CA LYS A 89 -9.94 2.67 -1.12
C LYS A 89 -8.85 3.59 -1.66
N CYS A 90 -9.11 4.89 -1.75
CA CYS A 90 -8.10 5.87 -2.16
C CYS A 90 -6.92 5.87 -1.18
N ALA A 91 -7.20 5.91 0.14
CA ALA A 91 -6.18 5.85 1.17
C ALA A 91 -5.40 4.52 1.14
N LYS A 92 -6.10 3.38 1.07
CA LYS A 92 -5.46 2.06 0.94
C LYS A 92 -4.55 1.98 -0.28
N GLY A 93 -5.04 2.42 -1.45
CA GLY A 93 -4.28 2.39 -2.69
C GLY A 93 -2.99 3.21 -2.58
N PHE A 94 -3.08 4.41 -1.97
CA PHE A 94 -1.91 5.23 -1.69
C PHE A 94 -0.93 4.55 -0.71
N MET A 95 -1.41 3.94 0.37
CA MET A 95 -0.55 3.25 1.33
C MET A 95 0.22 2.07 0.70
N ILE A 96 -0.42 1.34 -0.21
CA ILE A 96 0.24 0.27 -0.98
C ILE A 96 1.31 0.84 -1.92
N GLU A 97 1.01 1.96 -2.60
CA GLU A 97 1.96 2.64 -3.48
C GLU A 97 3.16 3.21 -2.71
N MET A 98 2.95 3.77 -1.52
CA MET A 98 4.04 4.30 -0.70
C MET A 98 4.93 3.21 -0.09
N ALA A 99 4.40 2.01 0.11
CA ALA A 99 5.19 0.89 0.63
C ALA A 99 6.37 0.53 -0.30
N SER A 100 6.29 0.85 -1.59
CA SER A 100 7.36 0.61 -2.56
C SER A 100 8.32 1.79 -2.76
N TRP A 101 8.00 3.00 -2.28
CA TRP A 101 8.74 4.22 -2.63
C TRP A 101 9.87 4.58 -1.66
N GLY A 102 9.85 4.04 -0.43
CA GLY A 102 10.82 4.41 0.61
C GLY A 102 10.65 5.87 1.07
N GLY A 103 10.58 6.10 2.37
CA GLY A 103 10.35 7.44 2.92
C GLY A 103 9.55 7.43 4.21
N SER A 104 9.21 8.62 4.71
CA SER A 104 8.39 8.76 5.92
C SER A 104 6.98 8.27 5.68
N GLN A 105 6.55 7.34 6.53
CA GLN A 105 5.24 6.73 6.43
C GLN A 105 4.29 7.40 7.42
N ILE A 106 3.04 7.58 6.99
CA ILE A 106 1.95 7.90 7.92
C ILE A 106 1.83 6.72 8.89
N LYS A 107 2.13 6.96 10.17
CA LYS A 107 2.11 5.94 11.22
C LYS A 107 0.71 5.73 11.78
N ASN A 108 -0.10 6.79 11.78
CA ASN A 108 -1.46 6.77 12.30
C ASN A 108 -2.39 7.52 11.35
N LEU A 109 -3.27 6.78 10.68
CA LEU A 109 -4.31 7.34 9.82
C LEU A 109 -5.66 7.14 10.50
N GLN A 110 -6.35 8.25 10.76
CA GLN A 110 -7.63 8.28 11.45
C GLN A 110 -8.72 8.70 10.47
N PHE A 111 -9.91 8.11 10.63
CA PHE A 111 -11.09 8.45 9.85
C PHE A 111 -12.14 9.05 10.78
N LEU A 112 -12.57 10.28 10.46
CA LEU A 112 -13.59 11.00 11.19
C LEU A 112 -14.94 10.83 10.51
N VAL A 113 -15.98 10.56 11.30
CA VAL A 113 -17.38 10.55 10.88
C VAL A 113 -18.06 11.89 11.21
N PRO A 114 -19.04 12.35 10.42
CA PRO A 114 -19.81 13.56 10.74
C PRO A 114 -20.54 13.45 12.07
N LYS A 115 -20.81 14.61 12.69
CA LYS A 115 -21.70 14.67 13.86
C LYS A 115 -23.12 14.29 13.45
N GLY A 116 -23.83 13.55 14.31
CA GLY A 116 -25.22 13.15 14.07
C GLY A 116 -25.39 11.94 13.14
N ILE A 117 -24.31 11.20 12.84
CA ILE A 117 -24.42 9.91 12.15
C ILE A 117 -25.20 8.91 13.01
N SER A 118 -26.09 8.12 12.41
CA SER A 118 -26.80 7.07 13.13
C SER A 118 -25.86 5.93 13.52
N GLU A 119 -26.16 5.22 14.61
CA GLU A 119 -25.35 4.08 15.07
C GLU A 119 -25.28 2.96 14.02
N GLU A 120 -26.36 2.76 13.26
CA GLU A 120 -26.42 1.78 12.17
C GLU A 120 -25.43 2.11 11.05
N VAL A 121 -25.41 3.37 10.59
CA VAL A 121 -24.47 3.80 9.55
C VAL A 121 -23.06 3.75 10.10
N PHE A 122 -22.83 4.20 11.34
CA PHE A 122 -21.53 4.10 11.99
C PHE A 122 -21.02 2.65 12.04
N GLY A 123 -21.85 1.70 12.47
CA GLY A 123 -21.51 0.28 12.49
C GLY A 123 -21.17 -0.27 11.09
N THR A 124 -21.90 0.17 10.07
CA THR A 124 -21.62 -0.17 8.67
C THR A 124 -20.27 0.36 8.22
N LEU A 125 -19.94 1.63 8.53
CA LEU A 125 -18.65 2.22 8.20
C LEU A 125 -17.50 1.57 8.98
N ALA A 126 -17.71 1.24 10.25
CA ALA A 126 -16.72 0.62 11.12
C ALA A 126 -16.36 -0.81 10.66
N THR A 127 -17.33 -1.59 10.17
CA THR A 127 -17.08 -2.93 9.61
C THR A 127 -16.45 -2.89 8.22
N MET A 128 -16.70 -1.83 7.45
CA MET A 128 -16.09 -1.62 6.14
C MET A 128 -14.58 -1.40 6.22
N LEU A 129 -14.11 -0.67 7.24
CA LEU A 129 -12.69 -0.35 7.39
C LEU A 129 -11.79 -1.60 7.43
N PRO A 130 -11.97 -2.59 8.32
CA PRO A 130 -11.14 -3.80 8.33
C PRO A 130 -11.35 -4.65 7.06
N SER A 131 -12.55 -4.64 6.48
CA SER A 131 -12.84 -5.35 5.22
C SER A 131 -12.01 -4.80 4.07
N ILE A 132 -11.97 -3.47 3.90
CA ILE A 132 -11.18 -2.82 2.86
C ILE A 132 -9.69 -2.99 3.12
N PHE A 133 -9.22 -2.78 4.35
CA PHE A 133 -7.78 -2.83 4.67
C PHE A 133 -7.22 -4.25 4.86
N ARG A 134 -8.04 -5.29 4.68
CA ARG A 134 -7.56 -6.67 4.74
C ARG A 134 -6.45 -6.91 3.72
N VAL A 135 -5.31 -7.39 4.21
CA VAL A 135 -4.22 -7.94 3.39
C VAL A 135 -4.52 -9.41 3.18
N SER A 136 -4.54 -9.87 1.93
CA SER A 136 -4.66 -11.30 1.64
C SER A 136 -3.39 -12.01 2.09
N ASN A 137 -3.51 -13.08 2.87
CA ASN A 137 -2.38 -13.93 3.21
C ASN A 137 -1.79 -14.53 1.92
N PRO A 138 -0.51 -14.28 1.59
CA PRO A 138 0.14 -14.97 0.49
C PRO A 138 0.22 -16.46 0.83
N LEU A 139 -0.26 -17.33 -0.07
CA LEU A 139 -0.02 -18.76 0.05
C LEU A 139 1.47 -19.02 -0.19
N VAL A 140 2.20 -19.40 0.86
CA VAL A 140 3.61 -19.80 0.74
C VAL A 140 3.65 -21.18 0.10
N PHE A 141 4.04 -21.26 -1.17
CA PHE A 141 4.27 -22.53 -1.85
C PHE A 141 5.50 -23.21 -1.27
N LYS A 142 5.32 -24.28 -0.49
CA LYS A 142 6.42 -25.12 -0.02
C LYS A 142 6.67 -26.20 -1.07
N ALA A 143 7.68 -25.99 -1.92
CA ALA A 143 8.12 -27.03 -2.86
C ALA A 143 8.61 -28.25 -2.06
N SER A 144 7.92 -29.39 -2.18
CA SER A 144 8.39 -30.66 -1.65
C SER A 144 9.56 -31.14 -2.51
N SER A 145 10.79 -31.06 -1.99
CA SER A 145 11.94 -31.73 -2.59
C SER A 145 11.83 -33.24 -2.36
N SER A 146 11.23 -33.96 -3.30
CA SER A 146 11.31 -35.42 -3.37
C SER A 146 12.59 -35.83 -4.11
N SER A 147 13.66 -36.07 -3.35
CA SER A 147 14.80 -36.85 -3.84
C SER A 147 14.84 -38.19 -3.11
N ALA A 148 14.16 -39.19 -3.67
CA ALA A 148 14.39 -40.59 -3.32
C ALA A 148 15.11 -41.24 -4.50
N LEU A 149 16.41 -41.52 -4.34
CA LEU A 149 17.17 -42.36 -5.25
C LEU A 149 16.76 -43.84 -5.04
N PRO A 150 16.51 -44.64 -6.09
CA PRO A 150 16.37 -46.08 -5.96
C PRO A 150 17.75 -46.76 -5.90
N THR A 151 17.98 -47.53 -4.84
CA THR A 151 19.13 -48.44 -4.70
C THR A 151 18.97 -49.65 -5.63
N GLY A 152 19.75 -49.71 -6.71
CA GLY A 152 19.82 -50.82 -7.66
C GLY A 152 21.06 -51.69 -7.45
N HIS A 153 20.82 -53.01 -7.47
CA HIS A 153 21.71 -54.15 -7.25
C HIS A 153 22.96 -54.20 -8.17
N LEU A 154 24.10 -54.67 -7.62
CA LEU A 154 25.33 -55.00 -8.36
C LEU A 154 25.22 -56.31 -9.17
N PRO A 155 25.99 -56.44 -10.27
CA PRO A 155 26.64 -57.71 -10.62
C PRO A 155 28.18 -57.61 -10.73
N SER A 156 28.80 -58.79 -10.60
CA SER A 156 30.22 -59.14 -10.34
C SER A 156 31.22 -58.85 -11.49
N PRO A 157 32.56 -58.99 -11.25
CA PRO A 157 33.60 -58.48 -12.14
C PRO A 157 34.16 -59.53 -13.12
N SER A 158 34.66 -59.06 -14.27
CA SER A 158 35.57 -59.79 -15.16
C SER A 158 36.69 -58.88 -15.70
N THR A 159 37.94 -59.28 -15.48
CA THR A 159 39.22 -58.79 -16.05
C THR A 159 39.55 -59.53 -17.37
N PRO A 160 40.59 -59.21 -18.22
CA PRO A 160 41.77 -58.32 -18.06
C PRO A 160 42.26 -57.45 -19.29
N VAL A 161 42.95 -56.31 -19.03
CA VAL A 161 44.31 -55.77 -19.43
C VAL A 161 44.97 -56.15 -20.82
N PRO A 162 45.91 -55.39 -21.49
CA PRO A 162 46.20 -53.95 -21.81
C PRO A 162 46.67 -53.74 -23.32
N PRO A 163 47.67 -52.89 -23.77
CA PRO A 163 48.17 -51.53 -23.43
C PRO A 163 48.29 -50.57 -24.67
N SER A 164 48.66 -49.28 -24.45
CA SER A 164 49.66 -48.46 -25.22
C SER A 164 49.39 -46.94 -25.04
N SER A 165 50.18 -46.23 -24.22
CA SER A 165 51.37 -45.43 -24.54
C SER A 165 51.12 -44.14 -25.35
N SER A 166 51.23 -42.97 -24.70
CA SER A 166 52.16 -41.88 -25.07
C SER A 166 51.84 -40.58 -24.31
N SER A 167 52.84 -40.06 -23.59
CA SER A 167 53.02 -38.65 -23.23
C SER A 167 53.70 -37.91 -24.41
N PRO A 168 54.16 -36.63 -24.34
CA PRO A 168 54.05 -35.60 -23.31
C PRO A 168 53.77 -34.17 -23.86
N SER A 169 53.74 -33.18 -22.96
CA SER A 169 54.24 -31.78 -23.07
C SER A 169 53.26 -30.82 -22.36
N SER A 170 53.55 -30.30 -21.16
CA SER A 170 54.54 -29.29 -20.74
C SER A 170 54.19 -27.85 -21.15
N SER A 171 53.75 -27.04 -20.19
CA SER A 171 54.10 -25.62 -19.93
C SER A 171 53.03 -25.05 -18.99
N SER A 172 53.33 -24.86 -17.69
CA SER A 172 54.04 -23.73 -17.08
C SER A 172 53.22 -22.44 -17.02
N SER A 173 52.84 -22.07 -15.78
CA SER A 173 52.90 -20.73 -15.16
C SER A 173 52.15 -19.58 -15.86
N SER A 174 51.53 -18.59 -15.21
CA SER A 174 51.57 -18.10 -13.83
C SER A 174 50.52 -17.00 -13.71
N SER A 175 50.05 -16.80 -12.49
CA SER A 175 49.21 -15.70 -11.99
C SER A 175 49.56 -14.31 -12.48
N ILE A 176 48.55 -13.46 -12.72
CA ILE A 176 48.62 -12.03 -12.38
C ILE A 176 47.31 -11.58 -11.71
N HIS A 177 47.53 -10.93 -10.57
CA HIS A 177 46.63 -10.29 -9.63
C HIS A 177 46.45 -8.80 -10.01
N LYS A 178 45.25 -8.22 -9.78
CA LYS A 178 44.94 -6.78 -9.59
C LYS A 178 43.43 -6.71 -9.29
N SER A 179 42.92 -6.51 -8.08
CA SER A 179 42.95 -5.31 -7.22
C SER A 179 42.62 -4.01 -7.98
N LEU A 180 41.34 -3.67 -8.04
CA LEU A 180 40.71 -2.56 -7.30
C LEU A 180 39.18 -2.71 -7.38
#